data_AF-A0ABC8V5P2-F1
#
_entry.id   AF-A0ABC8V5P2-F1
#
_cell.length_a   1.000
_cell.length_b   1.000
_cell.length_c   1.000
_cell.angle_alpha   90.00
_cell.angle_beta   90.00
_cell.angle_gamma   90.00
#
_symmetry.space_group_name_H-M   'P 1'
#
loop_
_entity.id
_entity.type
_entity.pdbx_description
1 polymer ?
#
loop_
_entity_poly.entity_id
_entity_poly.type
_entity_poly.pdbx_seq_one_letter_code
_entity_poly.pdbx_strand_id
1 'polypeptide(L)'
;MIDYEASGGGVEESKKLKLYSYWRSSCSCRVRIALNLKGLDYEYKAVNLVKGEQFSPEYLKLNPIGYVPVLVDGDIVVADSFAILMASIACSSSLYLEEKYPQHPLLPQDLQKRAINYQAANIVSSSIQPFQNLAVLKYIGEKVGPDERLPWVKYCIGNGFAALEKLLKGYAGKYATGDEADLFLAPQINVAIKMFKLDMVVPSSLFPPGKK
;
A
#
# COMPACT_ATOMS: atom_id res chain seq x y z
N MET A 1 14.38 35.64 51.47
CA MET A 1 13.30 35.44 50.49
C MET A 1 13.94 35.40 49.12
N ILE A 2 13.86 34.25 48.46
CA ILE A 2 14.22 34.08 47.05
C ILE A 2 13.02 33.35 46.47
N ASP A 3 12.35 33.98 45.51
CA ASP A 3 11.17 33.41 44.88
C ASP A 3 11.58 32.28 43.91
N TYR A 4 10.89 31.16 44.00
CA TYR A 4 11.06 30.02 43.11
C TYR A 4 9.88 30.02 42.13
N GLU A 5 10.06 30.65 40.97
CA GLU A 5 9.08 30.54 39.89
C GLU A 5 9.08 29.10 39.36
N ALA A 6 7.97 28.40 39.55
CA ALA A 6 7.76 27.09 38.99
C ALA A 6 7.51 27.21 37.47
N SER A 7 8.57 27.04 36.67
CA SER A 7 8.45 26.90 35.22
C SER A 7 7.62 25.65 34.90
N GLY A 8 6.35 25.86 34.52
CA GLY A 8 5.41 24.78 34.26
C GLY A 8 5.92 23.82 33.18
N GLY A 9 5.91 22.53 33.48
CA GLY A 9 6.23 21.49 32.50
C GLY A 9 5.16 21.48 31.41
N GLY A 10 5.53 21.95 30.21
CA GLY A 10 4.73 21.73 29.01
C GLY A 10 4.64 20.24 28.75
N VAL A 11 3.44 19.67 28.85
CA VAL A 11 3.18 18.29 28.39
C VAL A 11 3.38 18.31 26.88
N GLU A 12 4.45 17.66 26.41
CA GLU A 12 4.74 17.50 25.00
C GLU A 12 3.60 16.73 24.35
N GLU A 13 2.75 17.44 23.60
CA GLU A 13 1.54 16.86 23.01
C GLU A 13 1.95 15.81 21.98
N SER A 14 1.79 14.54 22.35
CA SER A 14 2.14 13.39 21.49
C SER A 14 1.41 13.54 20.15
N LYS A 15 2.17 13.94 19.10
CA LYS A 15 1.61 14.25 17.78
C LYS A 15 1.04 12.97 17.15
N LYS A 16 -0.25 12.72 17.38
CA LYS A 16 -0.97 11.52 16.92
C LYS A 16 -0.84 11.36 15.40
N LEU A 17 -0.40 10.17 14.97
CA LEU A 17 -0.30 9.76 13.57
C LEU A 17 -1.61 10.06 12.83
N LYS A 18 -1.55 10.58 11.59
CA LYS A 18 -2.74 10.85 10.76
C LYS A 18 -2.60 10.14 9.42
N LEU A 19 -3.54 9.25 9.12
CA LEU A 19 -3.58 8.52 7.85
C LEU A 19 -4.70 9.06 6.97
N TYR A 20 -4.33 9.82 5.93
CA TYR A 20 -5.23 10.20 4.85
C TYR A 20 -5.47 9.00 3.94
N SER A 21 -6.73 8.61 3.80
CA SER A 21 -7.09 7.29 3.28
C SER A 21 -8.46 7.27 2.63
N TYR A 22 -8.63 6.34 1.70
CA TYR A 22 -9.93 5.99 1.12
C TYR A 22 -10.21 4.51 1.34
N TRP A 23 -11.40 4.19 1.85
CA TRP A 23 -11.75 2.84 2.32
C TRP A 23 -11.63 1.75 1.23
N ARG A 24 -11.86 2.11 -0.05
CA ARG A 24 -11.70 1.25 -1.25
C ARG A 24 -10.32 1.29 -1.90
N SER A 25 -9.39 2.13 -1.44
CA SER A 25 -8.04 2.16 -2.01
C SER A 25 -7.24 0.95 -1.55
N SER A 26 -6.70 0.15 -2.48
CA SER A 26 -5.77 -0.94 -2.16
C SER A 26 -4.49 -0.40 -1.52
N CYS A 27 -3.92 0.68 -2.07
CA CYS A 27 -2.75 1.35 -1.51
C CYS A 27 -2.97 1.81 -0.06
N SER A 28 -4.13 2.39 0.25
CA SER A 28 -4.48 2.79 1.62
C SER A 28 -4.90 1.62 2.51
N CYS A 29 -5.22 0.45 1.93
CA CYS A 29 -5.42 -0.78 2.68
C CYS A 29 -4.08 -1.34 3.18
N ARG A 30 -3.02 -1.32 2.34
CA ARG A 30 -1.68 -1.82 2.74
C ARG A 30 -1.18 -1.14 4.02
N VAL A 31 -1.25 0.20 4.05
CA VAL A 31 -0.82 1.00 5.21
C VAL A 31 -1.69 0.75 6.44
N ARG A 32 -3.02 0.64 6.29
CA ARG A 32 -3.91 0.28 7.42
C ARG A 32 -3.56 -1.07 8.03
N ILE A 33 -3.29 -2.08 7.19
CA ILE A 33 -2.92 -3.42 7.67
C ILE A 33 -1.60 -3.34 8.43
N ALA A 34 -0.58 -2.64 7.91
CA ALA A 34 0.71 -2.50 8.58
C ALA A 34 0.62 -1.76 9.92
N LEU A 35 -0.10 -0.64 9.99
CA LEU A 35 -0.30 0.10 11.25
C LEU A 35 -1.01 -0.78 12.29
N ASN A 36 -2.08 -1.49 11.87
CA ASN A 36 -2.82 -2.39 12.76
C ASN A 36 -1.96 -3.59 13.24
N LEU A 37 -1.15 -4.20 12.36
CA LEU A 37 -0.23 -5.29 12.73
C LEU A 37 0.89 -4.84 13.68
N LYS A 38 1.27 -3.56 13.63
CA LYS A 38 2.24 -2.95 14.54
C LYS A 38 1.61 -2.37 15.81
N GLY A 39 0.29 -2.47 15.98
CA GLY A 39 -0.42 -1.91 17.14
C GLY A 39 -0.36 -0.38 17.23
N LEU A 40 -0.17 0.31 16.10
CA LEU A 40 -0.05 1.77 16.06
C LEU A 40 -1.43 2.43 15.98
N ASP A 41 -1.74 3.28 16.95
CA ASP A 41 -2.91 4.15 16.90
C ASP A 41 -2.72 5.32 15.93
N TYR A 42 -3.72 5.59 15.11
CA TYR A 42 -3.74 6.72 14.17
C TYR A 42 -5.13 7.32 14.03
N GLU A 43 -5.17 8.61 13.67
CA GLU A 43 -6.37 9.29 13.21
C GLU A 43 -6.64 8.94 11.75
N TYR A 44 -7.81 8.36 11.45
CA TYR A 44 -8.24 8.11 10.07
C TYR A 44 -8.82 9.39 9.45
N LYS A 45 -8.11 10.00 8.51
CA LYS A 45 -8.61 11.12 7.71
C LYS A 45 -9.21 10.58 6.40
N ALA A 46 -10.52 10.58 6.30
CA ALA A 46 -11.21 10.14 5.08
C ALA A 46 -10.99 11.13 3.92
N VAL A 47 -10.70 10.61 2.73
CA VAL A 47 -10.59 11.37 1.47
C VAL A 47 -11.48 10.72 0.41
N ASN A 48 -12.50 11.43 -0.06
CA ASN A 48 -13.48 10.89 -0.99
C ASN A 48 -13.03 11.01 -2.45
N LEU A 49 -12.47 9.92 -2.98
CA LEU A 49 -11.98 9.86 -4.36
C LEU A 49 -13.07 10.02 -5.42
N VAL A 50 -14.34 9.77 -5.08
CA VAL A 50 -15.48 9.95 -6.01
C VAL A 50 -15.87 11.42 -6.13
N LYS A 51 -15.73 12.19 -5.03
CA LYS A 51 -15.95 13.65 -5.03
C LYS A 51 -14.73 14.46 -5.51
N GLY A 52 -13.56 13.83 -5.65
CA GLY A 52 -12.34 14.52 -6.07
C GLY A 52 -11.63 15.29 -4.94
N GLU A 53 -11.91 14.97 -3.67
CA GLU A 53 -11.32 15.66 -2.50
C GLU A 53 -9.78 15.62 -2.48
N GLN A 54 -9.18 14.61 -3.10
CA GLN A 54 -7.73 14.47 -3.33
C GLN A 54 -7.12 15.53 -4.27
N PHE A 55 -7.95 16.35 -4.92
CA PHE A 55 -7.52 17.47 -5.76
C PHE A 55 -7.82 18.84 -5.10
N SER A 56 -8.26 18.86 -3.84
CA SER A 56 -8.39 20.11 -3.08
C SER A 56 -7.02 20.76 -2.87
N PRO A 57 -6.92 22.11 -2.86
CA PRO A 57 -5.67 22.82 -2.57
C PRO A 57 -5.05 22.41 -1.22
N GLU A 58 -5.88 22.06 -0.25
CA GLU A 58 -5.48 21.58 1.08
C GLU A 58 -4.81 20.21 1.01
N TYR A 59 -5.36 19.28 0.23
CA TYR A 59 -4.79 17.95 0.06
C TYR A 59 -3.53 17.96 -0.81
N LEU A 60 -3.50 18.79 -1.86
CA LEU A 60 -2.35 18.89 -2.76
C LEU A 60 -1.09 19.44 -2.08
N LYS A 61 -1.23 20.17 -0.96
CA LYS A 61 -0.10 20.54 -0.07
C LYS A 61 0.54 19.32 0.61
N LEU A 62 -0.22 18.23 0.82
CA LEU A 62 0.25 16.99 1.43
C LEU A 62 0.79 16.00 0.38
N ASN A 63 0.15 15.94 -0.79
CA ASN A 63 0.61 15.14 -1.93
C ASN A 63 0.29 15.85 -3.25
N PRO A 64 1.29 16.46 -3.93
CA PRO A 64 1.09 17.15 -5.21
C PRO A 64 0.55 16.27 -6.35
N ILE A 65 0.68 14.94 -6.26
CA ILE A 65 0.14 14.00 -7.26
C ILE A 65 -1.38 13.77 -7.05
N GLY A 66 -1.93 14.10 -5.87
CA GLY A 66 -3.34 13.90 -5.57
C GLY A 66 -3.73 12.41 -5.41
N TYR A 67 -2.83 11.58 -4.86
CA TYR A 67 -3.13 10.18 -4.53
C TYR A 67 -3.21 9.92 -3.02
N VAL A 68 -3.96 8.88 -2.66
CA VAL A 68 -4.00 8.30 -1.30
C VAL A 68 -3.23 6.96 -1.29
N PRO A 69 -2.60 6.56 -0.18
CA PRO A 69 -2.57 7.23 1.13
C PRO A 69 -1.51 8.33 1.25
N VAL A 70 -1.66 9.14 2.29
CA VAL A 70 -0.60 9.97 2.89
C VAL A 70 -0.60 9.70 4.39
N LEU A 71 0.58 9.45 4.96
CA LEU A 71 0.78 9.37 6.41
C LEU A 71 1.47 10.64 6.90
N VAL A 72 0.99 11.20 8.00
CA VAL A 72 1.62 12.31 8.72
C VAL A 72 2.06 11.81 10.09
N ASP A 73 3.35 11.90 10.38
CA ASP A 73 3.96 11.67 11.70
C ASP A 73 4.66 12.94 12.14
N GLY A 74 4.07 13.65 13.10
CA GLY A 74 4.51 14.97 13.51
C GLY A 74 4.61 15.97 12.35
N ASP A 75 5.83 16.38 12.04
CA ASP A 75 6.15 17.33 10.95
C ASP A 75 6.56 16.61 9.64
N ILE A 76 6.61 15.28 9.65
CA ILE A 76 6.96 14.45 8.50
C ILE A 76 5.68 14.04 7.77
N VAL A 77 5.63 14.31 6.47
CA VAL A 77 4.54 13.92 5.57
C VAL A 77 5.10 12.97 4.52
N VAL A 78 4.60 11.72 4.51
CA VAL A 78 5.01 10.69 3.53
C VAL A 78 3.81 10.31 2.69
N ALA A 79 3.90 10.54 1.39
CA ALA A 79 2.97 10.03 0.38
C ALA A 79 3.50 8.73 -0.25
N ASP A 80 2.64 8.05 -1.02
CA ASP A 80 2.86 6.72 -1.62
C ASP A 80 2.86 5.55 -0.63
N SER A 81 2.14 4.47 -0.96
CA SER A 81 2.01 3.32 -0.05
C SER A 81 3.25 2.45 0.05
N PHE A 82 4.11 2.41 -0.97
CA PHE A 82 5.38 1.67 -0.90
C PHE A 82 6.38 2.47 -0.08
N ALA A 83 6.53 3.77 -0.36
CA ALA A 83 7.34 4.68 0.44
C ALA A 83 6.89 4.70 1.91
N ILE A 84 5.58 4.84 2.19
CA ILE A 84 5.06 4.70 3.56
C ILE A 84 5.39 3.31 4.13
N LEU A 85 5.21 2.21 3.41
CA LEU A 85 5.58 0.90 3.96
C LEU A 85 7.09 0.67 4.12
N MET A 86 7.97 1.52 3.57
CA MET A 86 9.41 1.48 3.84
C MET A 86 9.86 2.57 4.84
N ALA A 87 9.10 3.65 5.01
CA ALA A 87 9.49 4.86 5.73
C ALA A 87 8.56 5.26 6.89
N SER A 88 7.35 4.70 6.98
CA SER A 88 6.69 4.49 8.28
C SER A 88 7.38 3.38 9.05
N ILE A 89 8.17 2.52 8.38
CA ILE A 89 9.30 1.78 9.00
C ILE A 89 10.49 2.72 9.28
N ALA A 90 10.35 4.05 9.38
CA ALA A 90 11.48 4.94 9.64
C ALA A 90 11.19 6.21 10.45
N CYS A 91 9.93 6.52 10.79
CA CYS A 91 9.57 7.70 11.58
C CYS A 91 8.88 7.30 12.90
N SER A 92 9.18 7.91 14.04
CA SER A 92 10.19 8.94 14.31
C SER A 92 11.49 8.36 14.88
N SER A 93 12.63 8.69 14.25
CA SER A 93 14.05 8.29 14.48
C SER A 93 14.53 6.92 13.95
N SER A 94 15.06 6.91 12.70
CA SER A 94 15.89 5.86 12.05
C SER A 94 15.32 4.43 11.96
N LEU A 95 15.02 3.95 10.73
CA LEU A 95 14.73 2.53 10.37
C LEU A 95 13.79 1.76 11.34
N TYR A 96 12.81 2.49 11.87
CA TYR A 96 12.25 2.23 13.18
C TYR A 96 11.03 1.29 13.30
N LEU A 97 10.35 0.74 12.27
CA LEU A 97 9.32 -0.29 12.58
C LEU A 97 9.90 -1.67 12.86
N GLU A 98 10.94 -2.09 12.15
CA GLU A 98 11.60 -3.38 12.45
C GLU A 98 12.59 -3.23 13.62
N GLU A 99 13.12 -2.02 13.87
CA GLU A 99 14.04 -1.77 14.99
C GLU A 99 13.35 -1.31 16.30
N LYS A 100 12.30 -0.46 16.25
CA LYS A 100 11.51 -0.03 17.46
C LYS A 100 10.41 -1.02 17.83
N TYR A 101 9.83 -1.70 16.84
CA TYR A 101 8.74 -2.67 17.05
C TYR A 101 9.10 -4.07 16.49
N PRO A 102 10.22 -4.68 16.93
CA PRO A 102 10.69 -5.98 16.44
C PRO A 102 9.76 -7.15 16.79
N GLN A 103 8.76 -6.94 17.65
CA GLN A 103 7.84 -7.99 18.12
C GLN A 103 6.95 -8.56 17.00
N HIS A 104 6.70 -7.77 15.96
CA HIS A 104 5.85 -8.14 14.82
C HIS A 104 6.55 -7.78 13.51
N PRO A 105 7.53 -8.59 13.04
CA PRO A 105 8.21 -8.32 11.77
C PRO A 105 7.23 -8.37 10.60
N LEU A 106 7.40 -7.44 9.66
CA LEU A 106 6.64 -7.36 8.41
C LEU A 106 7.45 -7.88 7.21
N LEU A 107 8.75 -8.13 7.41
CA LEU A 107 9.66 -8.63 6.38
C LEU A 107 10.42 -9.88 6.88
N PRO A 108 10.66 -10.87 5.99
CA PRO A 108 11.52 -12.01 6.30
C PRO A 108 12.89 -11.58 6.82
N GLN A 109 13.44 -12.30 7.80
CA GLN A 109 14.81 -12.05 8.28
C GLN A 109 15.89 -12.54 7.32
N ASP A 110 15.60 -13.61 6.57
CA ASP A 110 16.48 -14.08 5.49
C ASP A 110 16.53 -13.06 4.34
N LEU A 111 17.74 -12.72 3.90
CA LEU A 111 17.99 -11.70 2.89
C LEU A 111 17.43 -12.09 1.51
N GLN A 112 17.48 -13.38 1.15
CA GLN A 112 16.95 -13.86 -0.12
C GLN A 112 15.42 -13.76 -0.14
N LYS A 113 14.74 -14.27 0.89
CA LYS A 113 13.28 -14.13 1.05
C LYS A 113 12.84 -12.68 1.11
N ARG A 114 13.60 -11.80 1.78
CA ARG A 114 13.34 -10.35 1.82
C ARG A 114 13.43 -9.71 0.43
N ALA A 115 14.44 -10.06 -0.37
CA ALA A 115 14.56 -9.59 -1.75
C ALA A 115 13.39 -10.06 -2.63
N ILE A 116 12.97 -11.32 -2.51
CA ILE A 116 11.79 -11.86 -3.21
C ILE A 116 10.49 -11.17 -2.75
N ASN A 117 10.36 -10.87 -1.45
CA ASN A 117 9.22 -10.11 -0.91
C ASN A 117 9.14 -8.71 -1.54
N TYR A 118 10.26 -7.97 -1.59
CA TYR A 118 10.32 -6.68 -2.26
C TYR A 118 10.01 -6.78 -3.76
N GLN A 119 10.50 -7.82 -4.45
CA GLN A 119 10.18 -8.03 -5.86
C GLN A 119 8.67 -8.29 -6.07
N ALA A 120 8.05 -9.11 -5.22
CA ALA A 120 6.62 -9.38 -5.26
C ALA A 120 5.78 -8.12 -4.94
N ALA A 121 6.17 -7.37 -3.91
CA ALA A 121 5.57 -6.07 -3.56
C ALA A 121 5.67 -5.08 -4.73
N ASN A 122 6.82 -5.01 -5.41
CA ASN A 122 7.06 -4.12 -6.54
C ASN A 122 6.25 -4.51 -7.79
N ILE A 123 6.08 -5.81 -8.08
CA ILE A 123 5.16 -6.26 -9.14
C ILE A 123 3.75 -5.73 -8.86
N VAL A 124 3.29 -5.82 -7.61
CA VAL A 124 1.96 -5.30 -7.24
C VAL A 124 1.91 -3.76 -7.30
N SER A 125 2.90 -3.04 -6.77
CA SER A 125 2.88 -1.57 -6.69
C SER A 125 3.10 -0.87 -8.01
N SER A 126 3.88 -1.47 -8.92
CA SER A 126 4.41 -0.80 -10.11
C SER A 126 3.93 -1.44 -11.41
N SER A 127 3.71 -2.76 -11.42
CA SER A 127 3.28 -3.51 -12.63
C SER A 127 1.79 -3.89 -12.65
N ILE A 128 1.07 -3.77 -11.52
CA ILE A 128 -0.38 -4.03 -11.45
C ILE A 128 -1.16 -2.76 -11.06
N GLN A 129 -0.90 -2.22 -9.87
CA GLN A 129 -1.75 -1.19 -9.26
C GLN A 129 -1.91 0.09 -10.11
N PRO A 130 -0.86 0.63 -10.77
CA PRO A 130 -0.99 1.87 -11.54
C PRO A 130 -1.95 1.72 -12.73
N PHE A 131 -1.95 0.57 -13.38
CA PHE A 131 -2.77 0.32 -14.57
C PHE A 131 -4.26 0.11 -14.27
N GLN A 132 -4.60 -0.28 -13.03
CA GLN A 132 -5.99 -0.34 -12.53
C GLN A 132 -6.39 0.94 -11.75
N ASN A 133 -5.55 1.98 -11.71
CA ASN A 133 -5.84 3.24 -11.02
C ASN A 133 -7.04 3.96 -11.66
N LEU A 134 -7.90 4.57 -10.83
CA LEU A 134 -9.08 5.31 -11.27
C LEU A 134 -8.79 6.34 -12.38
N ALA A 135 -7.65 7.04 -12.33
CA ALA A 135 -7.25 8.01 -13.36
C ALA A 135 -7.00 7.33 -14.72
N VAL A 136 -6.31 6.19 -14.73
CA VAL A 136 -6.04 5.38 -15.93
C VAL A 136 -7.33 4.76 -16.47
N LEU A 137 -8.20 4.24 -15.61
CA LEU A 137 -9.49 3.67 -16.05
C LEU A 137 -10.46 4.75 -16.55
N LYS A 138 -10.41 5.96 -15.99
CA LYS A 138 -11.13 7.12 -16.53
C LYS A 138 -10.64 7.40 -17.95
N TYR A 139 -9.33 7.59 -18.13
CA TYR A 139 -8.70 7.84 -19.43
C TYR A 139 -9.06 6.77 -20.48
N ILE A 140 -8.91 5.48 -20.15
CA ILE A 140 -9.25 4.38 -21.07
C ILE A 140 -10.73 4.43 -21.49
N GLY A 141 -11.63 4.66 -20.53
CA GLY A 141 -13.06 4.78 -20.82
C GLY A 141 -13.45 6.00 -21.67
N GLU A 142 -12.66 7.07 -21.62
CA GLU A 142 -12.89 8.32 -22.35
C GLU A 142 -12.18 8.38 -23.72
N LYS A 143 -11.07 7.64 -23.89
CA LYS A 143 -10.18 7.75 -25.06
C LYS A 143 -10.08 6.47 -25.90
N VAL A 144 -10.42 5.32 -25.34
CA VAL A 144 -10.40 4.02 -26.04
C VAL A 144 -11.83 3.49 -26.19
N GLY A 145 -12.55 3.38 -25.08
CA GLY A 145 -13.97 3.00 -25.07
C GLY A 145 -14.45 2.65 -23.66
N PRO A 146 -15.74 2.88 -23.32
CA PRO A 146 -16.27 2.67 -21.97
C PRO A 146 -16.13 1.22 -21.50
N ASP A 147 -16.27 0.26 -22.42
CA ASP A 147 -16.22 -1.18 -22.15
C ASP A 147 -14.78 -1.73 -22.02
N GLU A 148 -13.77 -1.01 -22.54
CA GLU A 148 -12.35 -1.41 -22.52
C GLU A 148 -11.70 -1.37 -21.12
N ARG A 149 -12.36 -0.69 -20.16
CA ARG A 149 -11.88 -0.58 -18.78
C ARG A 149 -11.67 -1.94 -18.12
N LEU A 150 -12.62 -2.87 -18.29
CA LEU A 150 -12.60 -4.16 -17.60
C LEU A 150 -11.64 -5.17 -18.26
N PRO A 151 -11.62 -5.36 -19.60
CA PRO A 151 -10.60 -6.15 -20.29
C PRO A 151 -9.18 -5.71 -19.93
N TRP A 152 -8.90 -4.40 -19.95
CA TRP A 152 -7.60 -3.84 -19.58
C TRP A 152 -7.17 -4.24 -18.17
N VAL A 153 -8.04 -4.02 -17.17
CA VAL A 153 -7.72 -4.38 -15.78
C VAL A 153 -7.49 -5.88 -15.63
N LYS A 154 -8.32 -6.72 -16.25
CA LYS A 154 -8.17 -8.18 -16.17
C LYS A 154 -6.85 -8.63 -16.80
N TYR A 155 -6.44 -8.03 -17.92
CA TYR A 155 -5.13 -8.27 -18.54
C TYR A 155 -3.96 -7.89 -17.63
N CYS A 156 -3.95 -6.66 -17.09
CA CYS A 156 -2.87 -6.19 -16.21
C CYS A 156 -2.75 -7.02 -14.92
N ILE A 157 -3.87 -7.32 -14.25
CA ILE A 157 -3.86 -8.16 -13.05
C ILE A 157 -3.44 -9.59 -13.40
N GLY A 158 -3.98 -10.18 -14.48
CA GLY A 158 -3.66 -11.53 -14.91
C GLY A 158 -2.17 -11.73 -15.19
N ASN A 159 -1.54 -10.81 -15.92
CA ASN A 159 -0.10 -10.85 -16.18
C ASN A 159 0.73 -10.75 -14.91
N GLY A 160 0.38 -9.82 -14.01
CA GLY A 160 1.09 -9.64 -12.74
C GLY A 160 0.95 -10.84 -11.81
N PHE A 161 -0.25 -11.43 -11.71
CA PHE A 161 -0.49 -12.65 -10.94
C PHE A 161 0.22 -13.87 -11.55
N ALA A 162 0.24 -14.02 -12.88
CA ALA A 162 1.01 -15.08 -13.54
C ALA A 162 2.54 -14.95 -13.34
N ALA A 163 3.05 -13.72 -13.15
CA ALA A 163 4.44 -13.48 -12.77
C ALA A 163 4.69 -13.82 -11.29
N LEU A 164 3.79 -13.41 -10.38
CA LEU A 164 3.87 -13.69 -8.94
C LEU A 164 3.81 -15.20 -8.65
N GLU A 165 2.89 -15.92 -9.28
CA GLU A 165 2.76 -17.39 -9.18
C GLU A 165 4.08 -18.12 -9.49
N LYS A 166 4.79 -17.66 -10.53
CA LYS A 166 6.10 -18.19 -10.91
C LYS A 166 7.21 -17.78 -9.95
N LEU A 167 7.21 -16.52 -9.50
CA LEU A 167 8.23 -15.95 -8.62
C LEU A 167 8.21 -16.57 -7.22
N LEU A 168 7.02 -16.78 -6.65
CA LEU A 168 6.83 -17.22 -5.27
C LEU A 168 6.94 -18.74 -5.10
N LYS A 169 7.02 -19.49 -6.21
CA LYS A 169 7.19 -20.94 -6.22
C LYS A 169 8.50 -21.34 -5.52
N GLY A 170 8.37 -22.01 -4.38
CA GLY A 170 9.51 -22.41 -3.53
C GLY A 170 9.87 -21.41 -2.42
N TYR A 171 9.22 -20.25 -2.35
CA TYR A 171 9.40 -19.26 -1.28
C TYR A 171 8.18 -19.13 -0.35
N ALA A 172 6.99 -19.53 -0.82
CA ALA A 172 5.76 -19.49 -0.05
C ALA A 172 5.83 -20.34 1.24
N GLY A 173 5.32 -19.76 2.33
CA GLY A 173 5.13 -20.39 3.63
C GLY A 173 3.66 -20.32 4.03
N LYS A 174 3.37 -19.78 5.22
CA LYS A 174 2.02 -19.38 5.63
C LYS A 174 1.46 -18.21 4.78
N TYR A 175 2.36 -17.37 4.27
CA TYR A 175 2.12 -16.23 3.37
C TYR A 175 3.09 -16.29 2.18
N ALA A 176 3.06 -15.31 1.27
CA ALA A 176 3.78 -15.36 -0.01
C ALA A 176 5.30 -15.65 0.09
N THR A 177 5.98 -15.20 1.16
CA THR A 177 7.44 -15.35 1.29
C THR A 177 7.91 -15.83 2.68
N GLY A 178 7.05 -16.49 3.45
CA GLY A 178 7.36 -16.89 4.82
C GLY A 178 6.14 -16.88 5.73
N ASP A 179 6.32 -16.37 6.95
CA ASP A 179 5.30 -16.29 8.00
C ASP A 179 4.84 -14.85 8.31
N GLU A 180 5.38 -13.87 7.56
CA GLU A 180 5.07 -12.45 7.61
C GLU A 180 3.92 -12.08 6.65
N ALA A 181 3.07 -11.12 7.05
CA ALA A 181 1.79 -10.88 6.39
C ALA A 181 1.88 -10.18 5.00
N ASP A 182 1.00 -10.59 4.08
CA ASP A 182 0.95 -10.12 2.68
C ASP A 182 0.38 -8.70 2.49
N LEU A 183 1.13 -7.67 2.90
CA LEU A 183 0.70 -6.25 2.84
C LEU A 183 0.36 -5.76 1.42
N PHE A 184 1.01 -6.29 0.38
CA PHE A 184 0.75 -5.90 -1.01
C PHE A 184 -0.24 -6.84 -1.71
N LEU A 185 -0.02 -8.16 -1.57
CA LEU A 185 -0.75 -9.17 -2.31
C LEU A 185 -2.20 -9.32 -1.81
N ALA A 186 -2.45 -9.36 -0.50
CA ALA A 186 -3.81 -9.56 0.02
C ALA A 186 -4.78 -8.42 -0.37
N PRO A 187 -4.42 -7.12 -0.28
CA PRO A 187 -5.26 -6.04 -0.82
C PRO A 187 -5.47 -6.12 -2.33
N GLN A 188 -4.48 -6.62 -3.09
CA GLN A 188 -4.59 -6.74 -4.54
C GLN A 188 -5.54 -7.89 -4.95
N ILE A 189 -5.44 -9.05 -4.30
CA ILE A 189 -6.38 -10.18 -4.49
C ILE A 189 -7.81 -9.74 -4.14
N ASN A 190 -8.00 -9.04 -3.01
CA ASN A 190 -9.32 -8.55 -2.62
C ASN A 190 -9.92 -7.57 -3.65
N VAL A 191 -9.10 -6.67 -4.22
CA VAL A 191 -9.55 -5.78 -5.31
C VAL A 191 -9.89 -6.56 -6.59
N ALA A 192 -9.04 -7.50 -7.01
CA ALA A 192 -9.26 -8.33 -8.19
C ALA A 192 -10.60 -9.09 -8.13
N ILE A 193 -10.88 -9.76 -7.00
CA ILE A 193 -12.11 -10.54 -6.80
C ILE A 193 -13.31 -9.61 -6.59
N LYS A 194 -13.26 -8.71 -5.59
CA LYS A 194 -14.46 -7.97 -5.16
C LYS A 194 -14.84 -6.86 -6.13
N MET A 195 -13.87 -6.12 -6.68
CA MET A 195 -14.14 -4.97 -7.56
C MET A 195 -14.16 -5.35 -9.04
N PHE A 196 -13.20 -6.16 -9.50
CA PHE A 196 -13.02 -6.45 -10.93
C PHE A 196 -13.55 -7.81 -11.38
N LYS A 197 -14.12 -8.61 -10.46
CA LYS A 197 -14.70 -9.93 -10.75
C LYS A 197 -13.76 -10.80 -11.59
N LEU A 198 -12.48 -10.79 -11.22
CA LEU A 198 -11.49 -11.70 -11.79
C LEU A 198 -11.71 -13.09 -11.18
N ASP A 199 -11.73 -14.11 -12.04
CA ASP A 199 -11.64 -15.49 -11.58
C ASP A 199 -10.17 -15.79 -11.24
N MET A 200 -9.96 -16.36 -10.06
CA MET A 200 -8.63 -16.73 -9.56
C MET A 200 -8.30 -18.20 -9.85
N VAL A 201 -9.25 -18.98 -10.38
CA VAL A 201 -8.98 -20.32 -10.91
C VAL A 201 -8.25 -20.17 -12.23
N VAL A 202 -7.03 -20.72 -12.33
CA VAL A 202 -6.20 -20.64 -13.54
C VAL A 202 -6.91 -21.30 -14.72
N PRO A 203 -7.30 -20.55 -15.77
CA PRO A 203 -7.74 -21.15 -17.01
C PRO A 203 -6.50 -21.65 -17.74
N SER A 204 -6.48 -22.94 -18.10
CA SER A 204 -5.36 -23.57 -18.81
C SER A 204 -5.05 -22.96 -20.18
N SER A 205 -5.90 -22.04 -20.67
CA SER A 205 -5.78 -21.30 -21.92
C SER A 205 -5.09 -19.92 -21.82
N LEU A 206 -4.74 -19.44 -20.62
CA LEU A 206 -4.18 -18.09 -20.44
C LEU A 206 -2.67 -17.98 -20.71
N PHE A 207 -2.01 -19.11 -20.99
CA PHE A 207 -0.67 -19.12 -21.57
C PHE A 207 -0.78 -19.25 -23.09
N PRO A 208 -0.14 -18.37 -23.89
CA PRO A 208 -0.06 -18.59 -25.33
C PRO A 208 0.63 -19.95 -25.57
N PRO A 209 0.11 -20.81 -26.46
CA PRO A 209 0.71 -22.11 -26.71
C PRO A 209 2.16 -21.94 -27.13
N GLY A 210 3.07 -22.51 -26.34
CA GLY A 210 4.50 -22.36 -26.56
C GLY A 210 4.89 -22.83 -27.95
N LYS A 211 5.65 -22.02 -28.69
CA LYS A 211 6.46 -22.54 -29.78
C LYS A 211 7.45 -23.54 -29.17
N LYS A 212 7.47 -24.75 -29.72
CA LYS A 212 8.44 -25.80 -29.39
C LYS A 212 9.86 -25.35 -29.71
#